data_AF-T0YHU5-F1
#
_entry.id   AF-T0YHU5-F1
#
_cell.length_a   1.000
_cell.length_b   1.000
_cell.length_c   1.000
_cell.angle_alpha   90.00
_cell.angle_beta   90.00
_cell.angle_gamma   90.00
#
_symmetry.space_group_name_H-M   'P 1'
#
loop_
_entity.id
_entity.type
_entity.pdbx_description
1 polymer ?
#
loop_
_entity_poly.entity_id
_entity_poly.type
_entity_poly.pdbx_seq_one_letter_code
_entity_poly.pdbx_strand_id
1 'polypeptide(L)'
;MITAAERLQALMDEGVTTVEIKSGYGLDVPTELRMLRVARFLGRQLPLRVVTTLLAAHALPPDTDRAAYLSEITGELIPRASAERLADAVDGFCEHIAFTATEIRAVFQAARERGLPVKLHADQLSDGGGASLAA
;
A
#
# COMPACT_ATOMS: atom_id res chain seq x y z
N MET A 1 19.62 1.96 3.28
CA MET A 1 18.99 2.73 4.38
C MET A 1 19.30 4.22 4.30
N ILE A 2 20.46 4.63 3.80
CA ILE A 2 20.87 6.06 3.71
C ILE A 2 19.89 6.91 2.87
N THR A 3 19.47 6.40 1.70
CA THR A 3 18.66 7.18 0.74
C THR A 3 17.22 7.52 1.19
N ALA A 4 16.57 6.66 1.98
CA ALA A 4 15.19 6.93 2.43
C ALA A 4 15.17 7.97 3.55
N ALA A 5 16.15 7.94 4.45
CA ALA A 5 16.28 8.93 5.51
C ALA A 5 16.60 10.33 4.95
N GLU A 6 17.47 10.42 3.95
CA GLU A 6 17.78 11.69 3.26
C GLU A 6 16.55 12.32 2.61
N ARG A 7 15.70 11.50 1.95
CA ARG A 7 14.44 11.99 1.37
C ARG A 7 13.47 12.51 2.43
N LEU A 8 13.39 11.85 3.59
CA LEU A 8 12.56 12.31 4.70
C LEU A 8 13.13 13.56 5.36
N GLN A 9 14.46 13.70 5.41
CA GLN A 9 15.11 14.91 5.91
C GLN A 9 14.75 16.11 5.04
N ALA A 10 14.82 15.98 3.71
CA ALA A 10 14.42 17.05 2.81
C ALA A 10 12.97 17.50 3.03
N LEU A 11 12.03 16.55 3.25
CA LEU A 11 10.65 16.90 3.60
C LEU A 11 10.53 17.61 4.96
N MET A 12 11.29 17.16 5.97
CA MET A 12 11.32 17.82 7.28
C MET A 12 11.90 19.23 7.21
N ASP A 13 12.92 19.45 6.37
CA ASP A 13 13.51 20.77 6.14
C ASP A 13 12.50 21.75 5.49
N GLU A 14 11.52 21.22 4.76
CA GLU A 14 10.36 21.97 4.23
C GLU A 14 9.20 22.11 5.24
N GLY A 15 9.34 21.61 6.47
CA GLY A 15 8.36 21.73 7.53
C GLY A 15 7.34 20.58 7.62
N VAL A 16 7.53 19.48 6.89
CA VAL A 16 6.66 18.31 7.00
C VAL A 16 6.85 17.62 8.36
N THR A 17 5.74 17.46 9.10
CA THR A 17 5.73 16.79 10.42
C THR A 17 5.01 15.44 10.42
N THR A 18 4.24 15.15 9.37
CA THR A 18 3.58 13.86 9.16
C THR A 18 3.68 13.47 7.68
N VAL A 19 4.07 12.23 7.40
CA VAL A 19 4.15 11.68 6.04
C VAL A 19 3.44 10.34 5.97
N GLU A 20 2.76 10.10 4.84
CA GLU A 20 2.30 8.76 4.49
C GLU A 20 3.36 8.06 3.61
N ILE A 21 3.73 6.83 3.95
CA ILE A 21 4.62 6.00 3.14
C ILE A 21 3.90 4.73 2.72
N LYS A 22 3.83 4.51 1.41
CA LYS A 22 3.19 3.33 0.80
C LYS A 22 4.23 2.26 0.49
N SER A 23 3.83 0.99 0.54
CA SER A 23 4.57 -0.10 -0.08
C SER A 23 4.31 -0.15 -1.60
N GLY A 24 4.25 -1.33 -2.25
CA GLY A 24 3.83 -1.47 -3.64
C GLY A 24 4.97 -1.55 -4.67
N TYR A 25 6.23 -1.59 -4.24
CA TYR A 25 7.37 -1.85 -5.12
C TYR A 25 8.03 -3.21 -4.86
N GLY A 26 7.45 -4.03 -3.99
CA GLY A 26 7.89 -5.41 -3.77
C GLY A 26 7.21 -6.38 -4.71
N LEU A 27 5.88 -6.28 -4.79
CA LEU A 27 5.02 -7.20 -5.54
C LEU A 27 5.14 -8.67 -5.10
N ASP A 28 5.62 -8.90 -3.87
CA ASP A 28 5.67 -10.20 -3.20
C ASP A 28 5.48 -9.99 -1.69
N VAL A 29 4.99 -11.01 -0.98
CA VAL A 29 4.73 -10.91 0.47
C VAL A 29 5.95 -10.45 1.28
N PRO A 30 7.13 -11.10 1.21
CA PRO A 30 8.24 -10.72 2.09
C PRO A 30 8.75 -9.31 1.83
N THR A 31 8.77 -8.85 0.58
CA THR A 31 9.27 -7.53 0.19
C THR A 31 8.29 -6.43 0.57
N GLU A 32 6.98 -6.62 0.36
CA GLU A 32 5.94 -5.67 0.78
C GLU A 32 5.98 -5.45 2.30
N LEU A 33 6.04 -6.54 3.08
CA LEU A 33 6.17 -6.45 4.54
C LEU A 33 7.50 -5.78 4.95
N ARG A 34 8.60 -6.06 4.25
CA ARG A 34 9.89 -5.41 4.49
C ARG A 34 9.81 -3.90 4.27
N MET A 35 9.15 -3.43 3.22
CA MET A 35 8.96 -1.99 2.96
C MET A 35 8.19 -1.32 4.11
N LEU A 36 7.09 -1.92 4.57
CA LEU A 36 6.33 -1.40 5.70
C LEU A 36 7.16 -1.39 7.00
N ARG A 37 7.98 -2.42 7.26
CA ARG A 37 8.90 -2.45 8.40
C ARG A 37 9.94 -1.33 8.34
N VAL A 38 10.47 -1.04 7.16
CA VAL A 38 11.40 0.09 6.95
C VAL A 38 10.70 1.42 7.23
N ALA A 39 9.49 1.64 6.72
CA ALA A 39 8.71 2.85 6.99
C ALA A 39 8.41 3.03 8.49
N ARG A 40 7.98 1.95 9.17
CA ARG A 40 7.80 1.94 10.64
C ARG A 40 9.09 2.22 11.39
N PHE A 41 10.21 1.69 10.93
CA PHE A 41 11.53 1.96 11.53
C PHE A 41 11.88 3.44 11.42
N LEU A 42 11.74 4.05 10.24
CA LEU A 42 12.05 5.46 10.03
C LEU A 42 11.20 6.38 10.93
N GLY A 43 9.90 6.11 11.06
CA GLY A 43 9.03 6.88 11.96
C GLY A 43 9.35 6.74 13.45
N ARG A 44 10.17 5.77 13.85
CA ARG A 44 10.71 5.66 15.22
C ARG A 44 12.07 6.32 15.38
N GLN A 45 12.81 6.54 14.30
CA GLN A 45 14.16 7.09 14.34
C GLN A 45 14.21 8.60 14.08
N LEU A 46 13.25 9.13 13.34
CA LEU A 46 13.19 10.53 12.96
C LEU A 46 12.09 11.24 13.76
N PRO A 47 12.20 12.57 13.99
CA PRO A 47 11.15 13.37 14.62
C PRO A 47 9.99 13.65 13.65
N LEU A 48 9.49 12.61 12.99
CA LEU A 48 8.48 12.66 11.93
C LEU A 48 7.43 11.57 12.18
N ARG A 49 6.15 11.95 12.16
CA ARG A 49 5.08 10.96 12.22
C ARG A 49 4.97 10.25 10.87
N VAL A 50 5.13 8.92 10.87
CA VAL A 50 4.95 8.09 9.66
C VAL A 50 3.68 7.27 9.77
N VAL A 51 2.77 7.47 8.82
CA VAL A 51 1.60 6.62 8.58
C VAL A 51 1.94 5.67 7.43
N THR A 52 1.67 4.38 7.58
CA THR A 52 2.03 3.38 6.56
C THR A 52 0.80 2.85 5.84
N THR A 53 0.95 2.58 4.54
CA THR A 53 -0.14 2.06 3.72
C THR A 53 0.35 0.89 2.87
N LEU A 54 -0.35 -0.24 2.95
CA LEU A 54 -0.07 -1.40 2.11
C LEU A 54 -0.67 -1.15 0.72
N LEU A 55 0.16 -1.13 -0.32
CA LEU A 55 -0.24 -0.93 -1.72
C LEU A 55 0.22 -2.13 -2.57
N ALA A 56 -0.04 -3.37 -2.14
CA ALA A 56 0.39 -4.54 -2.92
C ALA A 56 -0.34 -4.64 -4.27
N ALA A 57 -1.60 -4.20 -4.34
CA ALA A 57 -2.34 -4.04 -5.58
C ALA A 57 -1.90 -2.78 -6.37
N HIS A 58 -0.58 -2.57 -6.51
CA HIS A 58 0.01 -1.46 -7.28
C HIS A 58 0.17 -1.82 -8.75
N ALA A 59 0.66 -3.03 -9.01
CA ALA A 59 0.91 -3.57 -10.33
C ALA A 59 0.88 -5.10 -10.24
N LEU A 60 0.81 -5.76 -11.39
CA LEU A 60 0.97 -7.20 -11.45
C LEU A 60 2.46 -7.54 -11.60
N PRO A 61 3.00 -8.44 -10.77
CA PRO A 61 4.35 -8.95 -10.98
C PRO A 61 4.43 -9.65 -12.36
N PRO A 62 5.59 -9.59 -13.03
CA PRO A 62 5.79 -10.27 -14.30
C PRO A 62 5.60 -11.78 -14.14
N ASP A 63 5.12 -12.43 -15.21
CA ASP A 63 4.95 -13.90 -15.30
C ASP A 63 4.12 -14.54 -14.18
N THR A 64 3.27 -13.76 -13.51
CA THR A 64 2.44 -14.22 -12.39
C THR A 64 0.97 -14.37 -12.82
N ASP A 65 0.33 -15.46 -12.37
CA ASP A 65 -1.12 -15.59 -12.53
C ASP A 65 -1.85 -14.54 -11.68
N ARG A 66 -2.69 -13.74 -12.33
CA ARG A 66 -3.41 -12.62 -11.72
C ARG A 66 -4.31 -13.07 -10.57
N ALA A 67 -5.00 -14.20 -10.71
CA ALA A 67 -5.89 -14.71 -9.67
C ALA A 67 -5.10 -15.24 -8.47
N ALA A 68 -3.98 -15.93 -8.72
CA ALA A 68 -3.06 -16.37 -7.69
C ALA A 68 -2.49 -15.17 -6.91
N TYR A 69 -2.06 -14.12 -7.59
CA TYR A 69 -1.53 -12.92 -6.94
C TYR A 69 -2.58 -12.19 -6.10
N LEU A 70 -3.80 -12.05 -6.62
CA LEU A 70 -4.91 -11.48 -5.86
C LEU A 70 -5.21 -12.32 -4.60
N SER A 71 -5.19 -13.65 -4.72
CA SER A 71 -5.37 -14.56 -3.60
C SER A 71 -4.26 -14.43 -2.55
N GLU A 72 -3.01 -14.25 -2.97
CA GLU A 72 -1.87 -14.00 -2.08
C GLU A 72 -2.04 -12.67 -1.33
N ILE A 73 -2.45 -11.60 -2.02
CA ILE A 73 -2.72 -10.29 -1.41
C ILE A 73 -3.79 -10.41 -0.32
N THR A 74 -4.95 -10.99 -0.67
CA THR A 74 -6.12 -11.03 0.21
C THR A 74 -6.00 -12.07 1.31
N GLY A 75 -5.39 -13.22 1.00
CA GLY A 75 -5.33 -14.39 1.88
C GLY A 75 -4.12 -14.44 2.80
N GLU A 76 -2.99 -13.85 2.39
CA GLU A 76 -1.76 -13.84 3.19
C GLU A 76 -1.31 -12.43 3.56
N LEU A 77 -1.08 -11.57 2.56
CA LEU A 77 -0.36 -10.32 2.77
C LEU A 77 -1.11 -9.34 3.68
N ILE A 78 -2.38 -9.06 3.39
CA ILE A 78 -3.23 -8.17 4.20
C ILE A 78 -3.38 -8.71 5.64
N PRO A 79 -3.72 -9.99 5.86
CA PRO A 79 -3.76 -10.57 7.21
C PRO A 79 -2.45 -10.42 7.98
N ARG A 80 -1.30 -10.67 7.34
CA ARG A 80 0.03 -10.54 7.97
C ARG A 80 0.38 -9.09 8.28
N ALA A 81 0.16 -8.17 7.35
CA ALA A 81 0.41 -6.75 7.55
C ALA A 81 -0.43 -6.18 8.70
N SER A 82 -1.69 -6.62 8.84
CA SER A 82 -2.56 -6.28 9.96
C SER A 82 -2.07 -6.90 11.29
N ALA A 83 -1.81 -8.21 11.32
CA ALA A 83 -1.37 -8.91 12.53
C ALA A 83 -0.05 -8.37 13.09
N GLU A 84 0.89 -8.01 12.22
CA GLU A 84 2.17 -7.40 12.59
C GLU A 84 2.07 -5.88 12.86
N ARG A 85 0.88 -5.27 12.70
CA ARG A 85 0.62 -3.82 12.85
C ARG A 85 1.49 -2.95 11.94
N LEU A 86 1.75 -3.45 10.74
CA LEU A 86 2.64 -2.83 9.76
C LEU A 86 1.92 -1.84 8.83
N ALA A 87 0.60 -1.96 8.65
CA ALA A 87 -0.19 -1.06 7.81
C ALA A 87 -1.24 -0.31 8.64
N ASP A 88 -1.37 0.99 8.41
CA ASP A 88 -2.48 1.82 8.94
C ASP A 88 -3.66 1.87 7.97
N ALA A 89 -3.44 1.58 6.68
CA ALA A 89 -4.46 1.52 5.64
C ALA A 89 -4.05 0.55 4.53
N VAL A 90 -5.01 0.17 3.69
CA VAL A 90 -4.77 -0.55 2.43
C VAL A 90 -5.14 0.35 1.25
N ASP A 91 -4.33 0.33 0.21
CA ASP A 91 -4.49 1.09 -1.03
C ASP A 91 -4.48 0.13 -2.23
N GLY A 92 -4.90 0.63 -3.38
CA GLY A 92 -4.87 -0.11 -4.64
C GLY A 92 -4.73 0.84 -5.83
N PHE A 93 -4.38 0.30 -6.98
CA PHE A 93 -4.40 1.03 -8.24
C PHE A 93 -5.47 0.47 -9.17
N CYS A 94 -6.61 1.16 -9.20
CA CYS A 94 -7.76 0.82 -10.04
C CYS A 94 -7.62 1.50 -11.40
N GLU A 95 -7.06 0.77 -12.37
CA GLU A 95 -6.78 1.29 -13.70
C GLU A 95 -6.67 0.12 -14.70
N HIS A 96 -6.92 0.39 -15.98
CA HIS A 96 -6.85 -0.63 -17.04
C HIS A 96 -5.46 -1.30 -17.17
N ILE A 97 -4.39 -0.62 -16.74
CA ILE A 97 -3.02 -1.16 -16.72
C ILE A 97 -2.65 -1.90 -15.43
N ALA A 98 -3.53 -1.91 -14.43
CA ALA A 98 -3.26 -2.47 -13.11
C ALA A 98 -4.39 -3.44 -12.71
N PHE A 99 -5.28 -3.03 -11.80
CA PHE A 99 -6.37 -3.85 -11.29
C PHE A 99 -7.73 -3.29 -11.71
N THR A 100 -8.66 -4.18 -11.99
CA THR A 100 -10.06 -3.83 -12.24
C THR A 100 -10.79 -3.46 -10.96
N ALA A 101 -11.90 -2.75 -11.07
CA ALA A 101 -12.74 -2.39 -9.92
C ALA A 101 -13.24 -3.62 -9.13
N THR A 102 -13.47 -4.75 -9.80
CA THR A 102 -13.89 -6.00 -9.13
C THR A 102 -12.76 -6.58 -8.27
N GLU A 103 -11.52 -6.54 -8.76
CA GLU A 103 -10.36 -7.03 -8.00
C GLU A 103 -10.05 -6.13 -6.81
N ILE A 104 -10.14 -4.80 -7.00
CA ILE A 104 -9.98 -3.84 -5.90
C ILE A 104 -11.08 -4.02 -4.84
N ARG A 105 -12.33 -4.34 -5.22
CA ARG A 105 -13.37 -4.69 -4.23
C ARG A 105 -12.96 -5.86 -3.34
N ALA A 106 -12.34 -6.90 -3.91
CA ALA A 106 -11.85 -8.04 -3.14
C ALA A 106 -10.73 -7.64 -2.16
N VAL A 107 -9.79 -6.80 -2.61
CA VAL A 107 -8.73 -6.21 -1.76
C VAL A 107 -9.33 -5.40 -0.61
N PHE A 108 -10.31 -4.56 -0.90
CA PHE A 108 -10.98 -3.72 0.10
C PHE A 108 -11.79 -4.53 1.10
N GLN A 109 -12.46 -5.60 0.65
CA GLN A 109 -13.15 -6.50 1.55
C GLN A 109 -12.16 -7.14 2.54
N ALA A 110 -11.04 -7.69 2.06
CA ALA A 110 -10.02 -8.29 2.92
C ALA A 110 -9.43 -7.27 3.92
N ALA A 111 -9.22 -6.01 3.50
CA ALA A 111 -8.77 -4.94 4.39
C ALA A 111 -9.79 -4.63 5.49
N ARG A 112 -11.07 -4.49 5.13
CA ARG A 112 -12.17 -4.18 6.07
C ARG A 112 -12.39 -5.30 7.09
N GLU A 113 -12.27 -6.57 6.67
CA GLU A 113 -12.32 -7.72 7.59
C GLU A 113 -11.21 -7.70 8.65
N ARG A 114 -10.12 -6.96 8.40
CA ARG A 114 -9.03 -6.72 9.34
C ARG A 114 -9.09 -5.36 10.04
N GLY A 115 -10.19 -4.63 9.87
CA GLY A 115 -10.38 -3.30 10.46
C GLY A 115 -9.46 -2.22 9.88
N LEU A 116 -8.89 -2.44 8.69
CA LEU A 116 -8.03 -1.46 8.03
C LEU A 116 -8.88 -0.53 7.14
N PRO A 117 -8.74 0.80 7.27
CA PRO A 117 -9.33 1.74 6.32
C PRO A 117 -8.72 1.55 4.94
N VAL A 118 -9.49 1.93 3.91
CA VAL A 118 -9.09 1.78 2.50
C VAL A 118 -8.95 3.15 1.84
N LYS A 119 -8.07 3.21 0.83
CA LYS A 119 -7.91 4.35 -0.08
C LYS A 119 -7.61 3.82 -1.48
N LEU A 120 -7.60 4.67 -2.50
CA LEU A 120 -7.46 4.22 -3.89
C LEU A 120 -6.73 5.24 -4.76
N HIS A 121 -5.81 4.76 -5.60
CA HIS A 121 -5.42 5.43 -6.83
C HIS A 121 -6.49 5.10 -7.88
N ALA A 122 -7.31 6.10 -8.19
CA ALA A 122 -8.47 5.98 -9.06
C ALA A 122 -8.42 7.02 -10.17
N ASP A 123 -8.95 6.63 -11.33
CA ASP A 123 -9.24 7.50 -12.46
C ASP A 123 -8.05 8.38 -12.93
N GLN A 124 -6.83 7.83 -12.81
CA GLN A 124 -5.60 8.57 -13.10
C GLN A 124 -5.35 8.70 -14.61
N LEU A 125 -5.61 7.64 -15.37
CA LEU A 125 -5.34 7.56 -16.82
C LEU A 125 -6.61 7.32 -17.64
N SER A 126 -7.67 6.79 -17.04
CA SER A 126 -8.98 6.62 -17.66
C SER A 126 -10.12 6.79 -16.66
N ASP A 127 -11.34 7.10 -17.13
CA ASP A 127 -12.53 7.07 -16.28
C ASP A 127 -12.99 5.63 -16.06
N GLY A 128 -12.56 5.03 -14.95
CA GLY A 128 -12.81 3.63 -14.60
C GLY A 128 -13.86 3.46 -13.52
N GLY A 129 -14.50 4.55 -13.07
CA GLY A 129 -15.40 4.55 -11.92
C GLY A 129 -14.71 4.26 -10.58
N GLY A 130 -13.39 4.47 -10.50
CA GLY A 130 -12.61 4.19 -9.30
C GLY A 130 -12.97 5.12 -8.14
N ALA A 131 -13.26 6.39 -8.41
CA ALA A 131 -13.67 7.34 -7.37
C ALA A 131 -14.93 6.89 -6.63
N SER A 132 -15.93 6.33 -7.33
CA SER A 132 -17.14 5.79 -6.71
C SER A 132 -16.89 4.54 -5.87
N LEU A 133 -15.81 3.80 -6.13
CA LEU A 133 -15.43 2.63 -5.35
C LEU A 133 -14.77 3.02 -4.01
N ALA A 134 -14.13 4.19 -3.95
CA ALA A 134 -13.45 4.70 -2.76
C ALA A 134 -14.32 5.59 -1.86
N ALA A 135 -15.50 6.01 -2.35
CA ALA A 135 -16.46 6.87 -1.65
C ALA A 135 -17.27 6.16 -0.54
#